data_AF-A0A9W4JRF2-F1
#
_entry.id   AF-A0A9W4JRF2-F1
#
_cell.length_a   1.000
_cell.length_b   1.000
_cell.length_c   1.000
_cell.angle_alpha   90.00
_cell.angle_beta   90.00
_cell.angle_gamma   90.00
#
_symmetry.space_group_name_H-M   'P 1'
#
loop_
_entity.id
_entity.type
_entity.pdbx_description
1 polymer ?
#
loop_
_entity_poly.entity_id
_entity_poly.type
_entity_poly.pdbx_seq_one_letter_code
_entity_poly.pdbx_strand_id
1 'polypeptide(L)'
;MELSCPDVPNTAAHLTQSGTQRQRIRQACKQCHLLKAKCSGTSPTCQRCCKKGISCEYAVPKPLPKTRKRRRAVPYLEKQRTTPISPPLKSAEDTCEQPSLGNIASEIASMGSDVTHKDQHRNKDGDACEGLGLQKTIVRLYIDAYFEYISPVCENGFIHRALFLRAWTSGKVDPVLLKAICSASADFVPANSDASTRRDGWLSEAECYI
;
A
#
# COMPACT_ATOMS: atom_id res chain seq x y z
N MET A 1 -12.72 48.03 23.08
CA MET A 1 -11.82 47.11 23.80
C MET A 1 -10.64 46.85 22.87
N GLU A 2 -9.49 47.44 23.14
CA GLU A 2 -8.30 47.18 22.31
C GLU A 2 -7.66 45.86 22.72
N LEU A 3 -7.37 45.00 21.74
CA LEU A 3 -6.65 43.76 21.96
C LEU A 3 -5.15 44.05 21.90
N SER A 4 -4.60 44.51 23.03
CA SER A 4 -3.16 44.71 23.22
C SER A 4 -2.40 43.43 22.86
N CYS A 5 -1.75 43.41 21.70
CA CYS A 5 -1.00 42.24 21.27
C CYS A 5 0.23 42.06 22.17
N PRO A 6 0.52 40.84 22.65
CA PRO A 6 1.73 40.60 23.42
C PRO A 6 2.95 40.85 22.55
N ASP A 7 3.82 41.75 22.99
CA ASP A 7 5.11 41.96 22.35
C ASP A 7 5.96 40.69 22.49
N VAL A 8 6.57 40.27 21.39
CA VAL A 8 7.26 38.98 21.33
C VAL A 8 8.71 39.19 21.73
N PRO A 9 9.19 38.68 22.88
CA PRO A 9 10.61 38.75 23.20
C PRO A 9 11.39 38.04 22.09
N ASN A 10 12.26 38.78 21.42
CA ASN A 10 12.97 38.32 20.23
C ASN A 10 14.10 37.34 20.60
N THR A 11 13.72 36.09 20.92
CA THR A 11 14.68 35.02 21.20
C THR A 11 15.44 34.70 19.91
N ALA A 12 16.69 35.15 19.83
CA ALA A 12 17.50 35.20 18.62
C ALA A 12 18.06 33.82 18.19
N ALA A 13 17.16 32.88 17.89
CA ALA A 13 17.49 31.55 17.39
C ALA A 13 17.02 31.35 15.93
N HIS A 14 17.92 30.86 15.08
CA HIS A 14 17.70 30.53 13.66
C HIS A 14 17.11 31.64 12.76
N LEU A 15 17.96 32.60 12.39
CA LEU A 15 17.89 33.18 11.05
C LEU A 15 18.35 32.15 10.00
N THR A 16 17.87 32.27 8.76
CA THR A 16 18.47 31.60 7.58
C THR A 16 19.72 32.34 7.12
N GLN A 17 20.51 31.72 6.24
CA GLN A 17 21.59 32.37 5.49
C GLN A 17 21.13 33.62 4.72
N SER A 18 19.84 33.71 4.38
CA SER A 18 19.15 34.87 3.80
C SER A 18 18.52 35.81 4.85
N GLY A 19 19.07 35.88 6.06
CA GLY A 19 18.69 36.80 7.14
C GLY A 19 17.28 36.64 7.71
N THR A 20 16.48 35.69 7.22
CA THR A 20 15.05 35.58 7.54
C THR A 20 14.83 34.58 8.67
N GLN A 21 14.10 34.95 9.72
CA GLN A 21 13.86 34.02 10.85
C GLN A 21 13.06 32.78 10.42
N ARG A 22 13.66 31.59 10.60
CA ARG A 22 13.06 30.30 10.22
C ARG A 22 12.12 29.77 11.31
N GLN A 23 11.02 30.50 11.55
CA GLN A 23 9.96 30.12 12.48
C GLN A 23 9.27 28.80 12.06
N ARG A 24 9.86 27.65 12.43
CA ARG A 24 9.32 26.31 12.19
C ARG A 24 8.38 25.91 13.33
N ILE A 25 7.17 26.46 13.32
CA ILE A 25 6.13 26.15 14.30
C ILE A 25 5.66 24.69 14.19
N ARG A 26 5.24 24.08 15.31
CA ARG A 26 4.73 22.69 15.31
C ARG A 26 3.31 22.58 14.74
N GLN A 27 2.47 23.59 14.96
CA GLN A 27 1.07 23.64 14.52
C GLN A 27 0.66 25.10 14.29
N ALA A 28 -0.06 25.39 13.19
CA ALA A 28 -0.70 26.68 12.97
C ALA A 28 -2.03 26.78 13.72
N CYS A 29 -2.45 27.98 14.15
CA CYS A 29 -3.80 28.17 14.67
C CYS A 29 -4.86 27.90 13.58
N LYS A 30 -6.08 27.52 13.98
CA LYS A 30 -7.16 27.12 13.07
C LYS A 30 -7.38 28.15 11.95
N GLN A 31 -7.43 29.43 12.30
CA GLN A 31 -7.71 30.50 11.34
C GLN A 31 -6.59 30.71 10.30
N CYS A 32 -5.33 30.55 10.68
CA CYS A 32 -4.22 30.59 9.72
C CYS A 32 -4.14 29.31 8.87
N HIS A 33 -4.53 28.16 9.41
CA HIS A 33 -4.64 26.91 8.65
C HIS A 33 -5.75 26.99 7.59
N LEU A 34 -6.96 27.43 7.97
CA LEU A 34 -8.10 27.64 7.06
C LEU A 34 -7.77 28.66 5.97
N LEU A 35 -7.14 29.79 6.33
CA LEU A 35 -6.72 30.83 5.39
C LEU A 35 -5.36 30.56 4.71
N LYS A 36 -4.82 29.34 4.79
CA LYS A 36 -3.55 28.88 4.19
C LYS A 36 -2.38 29.87 4.35
N ALA A 37 -2.24 30.48 5.52
CA ALA A 37 -1.35 31.60 5.76
C ALA A 37 -0.28 31.33 6.84
N LYS A 38 0.86 32.02 6.74
CA LYS A 38 1.92 31.95 7.75
C LYS A 38 1.39 32.37 9.13
N CYS A 39 1.52 31.46 10.09
CA CYS A 39 1.21 31.67 11.50
C CYS A 39 2.53 31.91 12.27
N SER A 40 2.53 32.77 13.29
CA SER A 40 3.70 33.00 14.15
C SER A 40 3.93 31.91 15.20
N GLY A 41 2.88 31.14 15.52
CA GLY A 41 2.93 30.11 16.57
C GLY A 41 2.93 30.66 18.00
N THR A 42 2.80 31.98 18.18
CA THR A 42 2.72 32.63 19.49
C THR A 42 1.41 32.29 20.19
N SER A 43 1.49 32.08 21.50
CA SER A 43 0.36 31.87 22.42
C SER A 43 0.18 33.12 23.32
N PRO A 44 -1.06 33.46 23.75
CA PRO A 44 -2.32 32.79 23.43
C PRO A 44 -2.77 33.00 21.97
N THR A 45 -2.44 34.15 21.36
CA THR A 45 -2.85 34.48 19.98
C THR A 45 -1.67 34.61 19.03
N CYS A 46 -1.85 34.19 17.77
CA CYS A 46 -0.86 34.39 16.73
C CYS A 46 -0.89 35.84 16.22
N GLN A 47 0.28 36.40 15.88
CA GLN A 47 0.45 37.80 15.54
C GLN A 47 -0.45 38.25 14.37
N ARG A 48 -0.68 37.38 13.38
CA ARG A 48 -1.60 37.63 12.24
C ARG A 48 -3.06 37.71 12.66
N CYS A 49 -3.48 36.90 13.64
CA CYS A 49 -4.86 36.94 14.15
C CYS A 49 -5.07 38.15 15.07
N CYS A 50 -4.09 38.46 15.94
CA CYS A 50 -4.15 39.64 16.80
C CYS A 50 -4.24 40.94 15.95
N LYS A 51 -3.33 41.13 15.00
CA LYS A 51 -3.34 42.28 14.06
C LYS A 51 -4.58 42.36 13.14
N LYS A 52 -5.43 41.33 13.09
CA LYS A 52 -6.71 41.34 12.35
C LYS A 52 -7.95 41.28 13.25
N GLY A 53 -7.80 41.26 14.57
CA GLY A 53 -8.92 41.10 15.51
C GLY A 53 -9.70 39.78 15.37
N ILE A 54 -9.10 38.72 14.80
CA ILE A 54 -9.80 37.45 14.54
C ILE A 54 -9.51 36.45 15.67
N SER A 55 -10.54 35.71 16.09
CA SER A 55 -10.43 34.60 17.05
C SER A 55 -9.29 33.64 16.67
N CYS A 56 -8.39 33.39 17.61
CA CYS A 56 -7.16 32.63 17.39
C CYS A 56 -7.12 31.38 18.27
N GLU A 57 -7.84 30.34 17.86
CA GLU A 57 -7.79 29.05 18.54
C GLU A 57 -6.69 28.15 17.95
N TYR A 58 -5.90 27.51 18.81
CA TYR A 58 -5.05 26.37 18.44
C TYR A 58 -5.79 25.07 18.74
N ALA A 59 -5.70 24.08 17.85
CA ALA A 59 -6.34 22.80 18.09
C ALA A 59 -5.66 22.07 19.27
N VAL A 60 -6.41 21.83 20.35
CA VAL A 60 -6.01 20.89 21.40
C VAL A 60 -6.09 19.47 20.83
N PRO A 61 -5.03 18.63 20.97
CA PRO A 61 -5.10 17.25 20.51
C PRO A 61 -6.16 16.50 21.32
N LYS A 62 -7.24 16.07 20.65
CA LYS A 62 -8.27 15.24 21.27
C LYS A 62 -7.62 13.92 21.73
N PRO A 63 -7.78 13.49 23.00
CA PRO A 63 -7.30 12.18 23.41
C PRO A 63 -8.01 11.10 22.59
N LEU A 64 -7.24 10.29 21.87
CA LEU A 64 -7.78 9.18 21.09
C LEU A 64 -8.56 8.22 22.01
N PRO A 65 -9.77 7.77 21.63
CA PRO A 65 -10.51 6.80 22.43
C PRO A 65 -9.69 5.52 22.58
N LYS A 66 -9.57 5.01 23.81
CA LYS A 66 -8.75 3.81 24.14
C LYS A 66 -9.43 2.49 23.72
N THR A 67 -9.97 2.44 22.50
CA THR A 67 -10.89 1.39 22.00
C THR A 67 -10.25 0.40 21.02
N ARG A 68 -9.01 -0.05 21.33
CA ARG A 68 -8.66 -1.49 21.34
C ARG A 68 -7.20 -1.69 21.78
N LYS A 69 -7.00 -2.56 22.78
CA LYS A 69 -5.68 -3.19 23.00
C LYS A 69 -5.45 -4.18 21.85
N ARG A 70 -4.39 -3.99 21.05
CA ARG A 70 -3.67 -5.11 20.41
C ARG A 70 -2.21 -4.69 20.19
N ARG A 71 -1.31 -5.30 20.97
CA ARG A 71 0.15 -5.39 20.79
C ARG A 71 0.84 -4.07 20.33
N ARG A 72 1.26 -3.15 21.19
CA ARG A 72 2.26 -3.31 22.29
C ARG A 72 3.37 -4.32 21.96
N ALA A 73 4.60 -3.80 21.99
CA ALA A 73 5.86 -4.48 21.72
C ALA A 73 5.97 -5.91 22.26
N VAL A 74 6.55 -6.78 21.44
CA VAL A 74 7.28 -7.96 21.92
C VAL A 74 8.70 -7.48 22.29
N PRO A 75 9.24 -7.80 23.48
CA PRO A 75 10.63 -7.50 23.78
C PRO A 75 11.57 -8.29 22.87
N TYR A 76 12.64 -7.65 22.39
CA TYR A 76 13.76 -8.36 21.76
C TYR A 76 14.43 -9.24 22.83
N LEU A 77 14.26 -10.56 22.71
CA LEU A 77 14.95 -11.55 23.54
C LEU A 77 15.92 -12.35 22.68
N GLU A 78 17.18 -11.93 22.75
CA GLU A 78 18.37 -12.59 22.24
C GLU A 78 18.45 -14.08 22.67
N LYS A 79 18.29 -15.03 21.74
CA LYS A 79 18.96 -16.33 21.86
C LYS A 79 19.21 -17.03 20.52
N GLN A 80 20.30 -17.80 20.49
CA GLN A 80 20.88 -18.40 19.29
C GLN A 80 20.44 -19.88 19.12
N ARG A 81 20.27 -20.28 17.85
CA ARG A 81 20.70 -21.57 17.24
C ARG A 81 20.56 -22.88 18.05
N THR A 82 19.66 -23.80 17.61
CA THR A 82 19.99 -25.19 17.16
C THR A 82 18.76 -26.03 16.74
N THR A 83 18.72 -26.43 15.47
CA THR A 83 18.29 -27.76 14.93
C THR A 83 16.83 -28.24 15.26
N PRO A 84 16.35 -29.47 14.91
CA PRO A 84 15.07 -29.59 14.19
C PRO A 84 14.01 -30.51 14.86
N ILE A 85 12.79 -30.60 14.29
CA ILE A 85 11.94 -31.81 14.11
C ILE A 85 10.53 -31.45 13.58
N SER A 86 9.88 -32.42 12.94
CA SER A 86 8.63 -32.36 12.15
C SER A 86 7.33 -32.22 12.99
N PRO A 87 6.13 -32.05 12.37
CA PRO A 87 4.95 -31.49 13.03
C PRO A 87 3.95 -32.53 13.61
N PRO A 88 3.00 -32.09 14.47
CA PRO A 88 1.78 -32.82 14.78
C PRO A 88 0.54 -32.19 14.12
N LEU A 89 -0.16 -32.97 13.28
CA LEU A 89 -1.54 -32.69 12.88
C LEU A 89 -2.50 -32.84 14.07
N LYS A 90 -3.47 -31.93 14.21
CA LYS A 90 -4.75 -32.19 14.88
C LYS A 90 -5.89 -31.42 14.20
N SER A 91 -6.93 -32.16 13.82
CA SER A 91 -8.18 -31.63 13.26
C SER A 91 -9.15 -31.20 14.37
N ALA A 92 -9.96 -30.17 14.11
CA ALA A 92 -11.34 -30.01 14.57
C ALA A 92 -11.97 -28.79 13.88
N GLU A 93 -13.29 -28.83 13.71
CA GLU A 93 -14.16 -27.82 13.11
C GLU A 93 -14.32 -26.53 13.93
N ASP A 94 -14.57 -25.38 13.27
CA ASP A 94 -15.88 -24.68 13.29
C ASP A 94 -15.94 -23.52 12.25
N THR A 95 -17.07 -22.81 12.18
CA THR A 95 -17.48 -21.80 11.18
C THR A 95 -17.68 -20.40 11.80
N CYS A 96 -17.85 -19.30 11.06
CA CYS A 96 -17.90 -19.07 9.60
C CYS A 96 -16.98 -17.85 9.25
N GLU A 97 -17.11 -17.01 8.21
CA GLU A 97 -18.16 -16.64 7.23
C GLU A 97 -17.53 -16.40 5.84
N GLN A 98 -18.34 -16.40 4.76
CA GLN A 98 -17.93 -15.87 3.44
C GLN A 98 -19.01 -14.95 2.83
N PRO A 99 -18.68 -13.74 2.38
CA PRO A 99 -19.56 -12.92 1.54
C PRO A 99 -19.63 -13.50 0.12
N SER A 100 -20.85 -13.79 -0.36
CA SER A 100 -21.07 -14.35 -1.69
C SER A 100 -20.99 -13.28 -2.79
N LEU A 101 -20.06 -13.45 -3.73
CA LEU A 101 -20.06 -12.76 -5.03
C LEU A 101 -19.99 -13.80 -6.15
N GLY A 102 -21.16 -14.16 -6.68
CA GLY A 102 -21.29 -15.17 -7.72
C GLY A 102 -21.10 -14.65 -9.15
N ASN A 103 -21.24 -15.58 -10.10
CA ASN A 103 -21.60 -15.35 -11.50
C ASN A 103 -20.50 -14.83 -12.47
N ILE A 104 -19.24 -15.28 -12.32
CA ILE A 104 -18.24 -15.23 -13.41
C ILE A 104 -17.48 -16.57 -13.58
N ALA A 105 -18.08 -17.70 -13.18
CA ALA A 105 -17.39 -19.00 -13.11
C ALA A 105 -17.80 -20.03 -14.18
N SER A 106 -18.89 -19.80 -14.92
CA SER A 106 -19.60 -20.88 -15.65
C SER A 106 -19.17 -21.11 -17.11
N GLU A 107 -18.32 -20.27 -17.70
CA GLU A 107 -17.98 -20.35 -19.15
C GLU A 107 -16.61 -21.00 -19.44
N ILE A 108 -15.78 -21.27 -18.44
CA ILE A 108 -14.41 -21.79 -18.63
C ILE A 108 -14.36 -23.33 -18.67
N ALA A 109 -15.46 -24.01 -18.33
CA ALA A 109 -15.54 -25.47 -18.19
C ALA A 109 -15.77 -26.25 -19.51
N SER A 110 -15.71 -25.61 -20.69
CA SER A 110 -15.88 -26.31 -21.98
C SER A 110 -15.25 -25.57 -23.15
N MET A 111 -14.02 -25.95 -23.51
CA MET A 111 -13.58 -26.20 -24.89
C MET A 111 -12.27 -27.00 -24.86
N GLY A 112 -12.31 -28.26 -25.27
CA GLY A 112 -11.14 -29.12 -25.42
C GLY A 112 -10.98 -29.54 -26.88
N SER A 113 -9.78 -29.29 -27.41
CA SER A 113 -9.24 -29.81 -28.68
C SER A 113 -9.86 -29.36 -30.01
N ASP A 114 -8.95 -29.12 -30.95
CA ASP A 114 -9.07 -29.09 -32.42
C ASP A 114 -10.12 -28.18 -33.10
N VAL A 115 -9.63 -27.03 -33.57
CA VAL A 115 -9.99 -26.49 -34.91
C VAL A 115 -8.74 -25.86 -35.52
N THR A 116 -8.31 -26.31 -36.69
CA THR A 116 -7.39 -25.54 -37.54
C THR A 116 -8.18 -24.71 -38.55
N HIS A 117 -8.30 -23.39 -38.35
CA HIS A 117 -8.33 -22.47 -39.50
C HIS A 117 -7.90 -21.04 -39.18
N LYS A 118 -6.99 -20.57 -40.03
CA LYS A 118 -6.43 -19.22 -40.18
C LYS A 118 -7.50 -18.12 -40.24
N ASP A 119 -7.36 -17.09 -39.39
CA ASP A 119 -7.82 -15.73 -39.70
C ASP A 119 -6.90 -14.66 -39.09
N GLN A 120 -6.98 -13.41 -39.53
CA GLN A 120 -5.87 -12.44 -39.46
C GLN A 120 -6.18 -11.15 -38.67
N HIS A 121 -5.11 -10.55 -38.11
CA HIS A 121 -4.95 -9.14 -37.65
C HIS A 121 -5.25 -8.79 -36.17
N ARG A 122 -4.19 -8.65 -35.35
CA ARG A 122 -3.88 -7.41 -34.57
C ARG A 122 -2.50 -7.40 -33.87
N ASN A 123 -2.05 -6.18 -33.57
CA ASN A 123 -0.86 -5.69 -32.86
C ASN A 123 0.28 -6.66 -32.46
N LYS A 124 1.48 -6.36 -32.98
CA LYS A 124 2.77 -6.70 -32.36
C LYS A 124 3.14 -5.65 -31.28
N ASP A 125 2.34 -5.56 -30.22
CA ASP A 125 2.77 -4.87 -29.00
C ASP A 125 3.54 -5.87 -28.14
N GLY A 126 4.77 -5.54 -27.72
CA GLY A 126 5.62 -6.45 -26.92
C GLY A 126 4.92 -6.88 -25.64
N ASP A 127 4.56 -8.16 -25.55
CA ASP A 127 3.57 -8.61 -24.59
C ASP A 127 4.23 -9.10 -23.29
N ALA A 128 4.08 -8.33 -22.20
CA ALA A 128 4.55 -8.75 -20.87
C ALA A 128 3.91 -10.07 -20.38
N CYS A 129 2.84 -10.55 -21.04
CA CYS A 129 2.21 -11.84 -20.77
C CYS A 129 2.91 -13.03 -21.45
N GLU A 130 3.75 -12.78 -22.46
CA GLU A 130 4.51 -13.82 -23.20
C GLU A 130 5.47 -14.58 -22.27
N GLY A 131 6.05 -13.89 -21.27
CA GLY A 131 6.88 -14.51 -20.24
C GLY A 131 6.14 -15.44 -19.26
N LEU A 132 4.80 -15.49 -19.29
CA LEU A 132 3.97 -16.36 -18.44
C LEU A 132 3.18 -17.42 -19.23
N GLY A 133 2.97 -17.24 -20.54
CA GLY A 133 2.13 -18.13 -21.36
C GLY A 133 0.63 -18.10 -21.03
N LEU A 134 0.16 -17.09 -20.29
CA LEU A 134 -1.24 -16.92 -19.88
C LEU A 134 -1.96 -15.85 -20.71
N GLN A 135 -3.29 -15.75 -20.54
CA GLN A 135 -4.04 -14.59 -21.03
C GLN A 135 -3.89 -13.37 -20.10
N LYS A 136 -3.85 -12.15 -20.66
CA LYS A 136 -3.82 -10.88 -19.93
C LYS A 136 -4.96 -10.71 -18.91
N THR A 137 -6.13 -11.28 -19.19
CA THR A 137 -7.29 -11.35 -18.28
C THR A 137 -6.98 -12.13 -17.00
N ILE A 138 -6.36 -13.30 -17.15
CA ILE A 138 -5.97 -14.16 -16.05
C ILE A 138 -4.84 -13.50 -15.25
N VAL A 139 -3.76 -13.04 -15.91
CA VAL A 139 -2.64 -12.36 -15.22
C VAL A 139 -3.11 -11.12 -14.45
N ARG A 140 -4.12 -10.40 -14.94
CA ARG A 140 -4.73 -9.30 -14.19
C ARG A 140 -5.39 -9.74 -12.88
N LEU A 141 -6.03 -10.91 -12.84
CA LEU A 141 -6.65 -11.46 -11.63
C LEU A 141 -5.61 -11.71 -10.53
N TYR A 142 -4.45 -12.30 -10.89
CA TYR A 142 -3.30 -12.45 -9.99
C TYR A 142 -2.77 -11.08 -9.51
N ILE A 143 -2.58 -10.12 -10.42
CA ILE A 143 -2.11 -8.77 -10.06
C ILE A 143 -3.08 -8.05 -9.10
N ASP A 144 -4.38 -8.14 -9.35
CA ASP A 144 -5.38 -7.48 -8.51
C ASP A 144 -5.49 -8.17 -7.13
N ALA A 145 -5.42 -9.51 -7.07
CA ALA A 145 -5.34 -10.28 -5.82
C ALA A 145 -4.06 -9.95 -5.00
N TYR A 146 -2.90 -9.77 -5.64
CA TYR A 146 -1.68 -9.31 -4.97
C TYR A 146 -1.90 -7.96 -4.26
N PHE A 147 -2.54 -7.00 -4.93
CA PHE A 147 -2.78 -5.68 -4.33
C PHE A 147 -3.91 -5.66 -3.29
N GLU A 148 -4.82 -6.63 -3.30
CA GLU A 148 -5.90 -6.73 -2.31
C GLU A 148 -5.46 -7.49 -1.04
N TYR A 149 -4.68 -8.56 -1.15
CA TYR A 149 -4.37 -9.46 -0.02
C TYR A 149 -2.92 -9.42 0.45
N ILE A 150 -1.95 -9.09 -0.41
CA ILE A 150 -0.51 -9.21 -0.12
C ILE A 150 0.12 -7.84 0.14
N SER A 151 -0.06 -6.90 -0.78
CA SER A 151 0.49 -5.54 -0.70
C SER A 151 0.05 -4.73 0.54
N PRO A 152 -1.14 -4.93 1.15
CA PRO A 152 -1.51 -4.25 2.39
C PRO A 152 -0.75 -4.75 3.64
N VAL A 153 -0.06 -5.89 3.56
CA VAL A 153 0.88 -6.32 4.60
C VAL A 153 2.12 -5.43 4.50
N CYS A 154 2.49 -4.77 5.59
CA CYS A 154 3.51 -3.70 5.61
C CYS A 154 4.87 -4.09 5.01
N GLU A 155 5.21 -5.39 5.02
CA GLU A 155 6.45 -5.95 4.48
C GLU A 155 6.46 -5.98 2.93
N ASN A 156 5.29 -6.01 2.28
CA ASN A 156 5.11 -6.09 0.82
C ASN A 156 4.62 -4.78 0.18
N GLY A 157 4.48 -3.70 0.96
CA GLY A 157 3.92 -2.42 0.54
C GLY A 157 4.79 -1.56 -0.39
N PHE A 158 5.86 -2.11 -0.98
CA PHE A 158 6.82 -1.37 -1.80
C PHE A 158 6.38 -1.16 -3.26
N ILE A 159 5.44 -1.97 -3.76
CA ILE A 159 4.93 -1.86 -5.15
C ILE A 159 3.72 -0.94 -5.19
N HIS A 160 3.80 0.18 -5.92
CA HIS A 160 2.66 1.09 -6.08
C HIS A 160 1.74 0.67 -7.24
N ARG A 161 0.54 0.18 -6.94
CA ARG A 161 -0.44 -0.38 -7.90
C ARG A 161 -0.59 0.42 -9.20
N ALA A 162 -0.77 1.74 -9.12
CA ALA A 162 -0.98 2.56 -10.32
C ALA A 162 0.29 2.74 -11.19
N LEU A 163 1.49 2.60 -10.62
CA LEU A 163 2.74 2.58 -11.40
C LEU A 163 2.94 1.21 -12.04
N PHE A 164 2.70 0.14 -11.28
CA PHE A 164 2.83 -1.24 -11.75
C PHE A 164 1.85 -1.54 -12.90
N LEU A 165 0.56 -1.26 -12.72
CA LEU A 165 -0.44 -1.49 -13.77
C LEU A 165 -0.12 -0.70 -15.05
N ARG A 166 0.38 0.54 -14.94
CA ARG A 166 0.79 1.35 -16.09
C ARG A 166 2.01 0.75 -16.81
N ALA A 167 2.99 0.25 -16.06
CA ALA A 167 4.13 -0.46 -16.63
C ALA A 167 3.69 -1.77 -17.31
N TRP A 168 2.81 -2.55 -16.69
CA TRP A 168 2.29 -3.81 -17.22
C TRP A 168 1.50 -3.60 -18.52
N THR A 169 0.57 -2.64 -18.55
CA THR A 169 -0.18 -2.30 -19.78
C THR A 169 0.68 -1.73 -20.89
N SER A 170 1.91 -1.26 -20.60
CA SER A 170 2.85 -0.75 -21.60
C SER A 170 3.95 -1.73 -22.00
N GLY A 171 3.89 -2.99 -21.54
CA GLY A 171 4.90 -4.02 -21.85
C GLY A 171 6.24 -3.81 -21.12
N LYS A 172 6.28 -3.00 -20.05
CA LYS A 172 7.51 -2.53 -19.37
C LYS A 172 7.63 -3.02 -17.92
N VAL A 173 6.92 -4.07 -17.54
CA VAL A 173 7.18 -4.80 -16.29
C VAL A 173 8.24 -5.87 -16.56
N ASP A 174 9.21 -5.96 -15.65
CA ASP A 174 10.17 -7.06 -15.60
C ASP A 174 9.45 -8.42 -15.45
N PRO A 175 9.72 -9.42 -16.32
CA PRO A 175 9.06 -10.72 -16.24
C PRO A 175 9.36 -11.49 -14.94
N VAL A 176 10.49 -11.23 -14.27
CA VAL A 176 10.82 -11.88 -12.98
C VAL A 176 9.88 -11.35 -11.89
N LEU A 177 9.76 -10.03 -11.76
CA LEU A 177 8.80 -9.37 -10.87
C LEU A 177 7.35 -9.80 -11.16
N LEU A 178 6.98 -9.96 -12.43
CA LEU A 178 5.64 -10.42 -12.79
C LEU A 178 5.39 -11.88 -12.36
N LYS A 179 6.38 -12.76 -12.51
CA LYS A 179 6.33 -14.15 -12.02
C LYS A 179 6.22 -14.20 -10.50
N ALA A 180 7.04 -13.45 -9.78
CA ALA A 180 6.98 -13.37 -8.32
C ALA A 180 5.62 -12.85 -7.80
N ILE A 181 5.01 -11.88 -8.47
CA ILE A 181 3.66 -11.40 -8.15
C ILE A 181 2.61 -12.49 -8.40
N CYS A 182 2.70 -13.22 -9.52
CA CYS A 182 1.74 -14.27 -9.87
C CYS A 182 1.89 -15.55 -9.02
N SER A 183 3.12 -15.92 -8.62
CA SER A 183 3.32 -17.05 -7.70
C SER A 183 2.84 -16.70 -6.29
N ALA A 184 3.18 -15.52 -5.76
CA ALA A 184 2.76 -15.10 -4.43
C ALA A 184 1.22 -14.95 -4.29
N SER A 185 0.53 -14.54 -5.38
CA SER A 185 -0.93 -14.37 -5.38
C SER A 185 -1.73 -15.63 -5.76
N ALA A 186 -1.07 -16.73 -6.13
CA ALA A 186 -1.76 -17.91 -6.64
C ALA A 186 -2.73 -18.57 -5.64
N ASP A 187 -2.39 -18.56 -4.36
CA ASP A 187 -3.23 -19.14 -3.30
C ASP A 187 -4.55 -18.35 -3.09
N PHE A 188 -4.68 -17.16 -3.70
CA PHE A 188 -5.88 -16.31 -3.66
C PHE A 188 -6.69 -16.33 -4.97
N VAL A 189 -6.19 -17.01 -6.01
CA VAL A 189 -6.87 -17.10 -7.32
C VAL A 189 -7.56 -18.47 -7.45
N PRO A 190 -8.85 -18.55 -7.82
CA PRO A 190 -9.54 -19.83 -7.96
C PRO A 190 -8.82 -20.80 -8.92
N ALA A 191 -8.29 -21.88 -8.33
CA ALA A 191 -7.42 -22.82 -9.01
C ALA A 191 -8.17 -23.87 -9.83
N ASN A 192 -7.71 -24.10 -11.07
CA ASN A 192 -7.87 -25.40 -11.73
C ASN A 192 -6.72 -26.34 -11.29
N SER A 193 -6.81 -27.64 -11.60
CA SER A 193 -5.85 -28.70 -11.22
C SER A 193 -4.37 -28.31 -11.28
N ASP A 194 -3.98 -27.59 -12.32
CA ASP A 194 -2.58 -27.30 -12.64
C ASP A 194 -2.02 -26.08 -11.90
N ALA A 195 -2.83 -25.33 -11.16
CA ALA A 195 -2.45 -24.01 -10.64
C ALA A 195 -1.25 -24.09 -9.68
N SER A 196 -1.18 -25.12 -8.84
CA SER A 196 -0.04 -25.36 -7.93
C SER A 196 1.25 -25.59 -8.72
N THR A 197 1.22 -26.46 -9.73
CA THR A 197 2.38 -26.74 -10.59
C THR A 197 2.86 -25.49 -11.34
N ARG A 198 1.93 -24.63 -11.78
CA ARG A 198 2.26 -23.36 -12.45
C ARG A 198 2.84 -22.33 -11.47
N ARG A 199 2.27 -22.22 -10.26
CA ARG A 199 2.78 -21.38 -9.17
C ARG A 199 4.21 -21.77 -8.80
N ASP A 200 4.46 -23.06 -8.61
CA ASP A 200 5.75 -23.60 -8.19
C ASP A 200 6.80 -23.41 -9.31
N GLY A 201 6.40 -23.57 -10.57
CA GLY A 201 7.22 -23.22 -11.74
C GLY A 201 7.61 -21.74 -11.77
N TRP A 202 6.64 -20.81 -11.67
CA TRP A 202 6.94 -19.38 -11.63
C TRP A 202 7.77 -18.96 -10.42
N LEU A 203 7.65 -19.66 -9.29
CA LEU A 203 8.47 -19.43 -8.10
C LEU A 203 9.92 -19.81 -8.36
N SER A 204 10.19 -21.06 -8.78
CA SER A 204 11.56 -21.49 -9.11
C SER A 204 12.18 -20.69 -10.25
N GLU A 205 11.40 -20.31 -11.27
CA GLU A 205 11.87 -19.42 -12.33
C GLU A 205 12.21 -18.01 -11.82
N ALA A 206 11.53 -17.49 -10.79
CA ALA A 206 11.86 -16.20 -10.20
C ALA A 206 13.07 -16.28 -9.25
N GLU A 207 13.20 -17.37 -8.49
CA GLU A 207 14.34 -17.64 -7.60
C GLU A 207 15.68 -17.72 -8.35
N CYS A 208 15.69 -18.13 -9.63
CA CYS A 208 16.89 -18.14 -10.47
C CYS A 208 17.51 -16.77 -10.81
N TYR A 209 16.89 -15.66 -10.38
CA TYR A 209 17.36 -14.28 -10.63
C TYR A 209 17.73 -13.51 -9.35
N ILE A 210 17.91 -14.21 -8.22
CA ILE A 210 18.19 -13.65 -6.88
C ILE A 210 19.60 -14.04 -6.41
#